data_AF-U3ARN2-F1
#
_entry.id   AF-U3ARN2-F1
#
_cell.length_a   1.000
_cell.length_b   1.000
_cell.length_c   1.000
_cell.angle_alpha   90.00
_cell.angle_beta   90.00
_cell.angle_gamma   90.00
#
_symmetry.space_group_name_H-M   'P 1'
#
loop_
_entity.id
_entity.type
_entity.pdbx_description
1 polymer ?
#
loop_
_entity_poly.entity_id
_entity_poly.type
_entity_poly.pdbx_seq_one_letter_code
_entity_poly.pdbx_strand_id
1 'polypeptide(L)'
;MLCLGDSFDDLDAAQGLDAQDRAQLVSLIEGRVWHWVEGNHDPGPAGLPGAHHAEMVMGPLTFRHVAEPGAQGELSGHYHPKLGLPGCGKARACLLFDVARMILPAYGAYTGGMPATAPELRALIGAPAFAVLTGTKPLLVPYPARTGAGRGRRRF
;
A
#
# COMPACT_ATOMS: atom_id res chain seq x y z
N MET A 1 1.82 13.95 -7.52
CA MET A 1 1.24 12.60 -7.47
C MET A 1 2.36 11.61 -7.20
N LEU A 2 2.11 10.61 -6.37
CA LEU A 2 3.03 9.51 -6.10
C LEU A 2 2.26 8.20 -6.26
N CYS A 3 2.59 7.43 -7.30
CA CYS A 3 2.05 6.08 -7.54
C CYS A 3 2.99 5.06 -6.89
N LEU A 4 2.45 4.15 -6.08
CA LEU A 4 3.23 3.27 -5.21
C LEU A 4 3.36 1.84 -5.77
N GLY A 5 3.85 1.73 -7.01
CA GLY A 5 4.01 0.48 -7.77
C GLY A 5 2.71 -0.12 -8.29
N ASP A 6 2.87 -1.10 -9.20
CA ASP A 6 1.81 -1.83 -9.89
C ASP A 6 0.75 -0.90 -10.52
N SER A 7 1.21 0.15 -11.19
CA SER A 7 0.31 1.12 -11.85
C SER A 7 -0.41 0.52 -13.06
N PHE A 8 0.13 -0.54 -13.65
CA PHE A 8 -0.40 -1.18 -14.85
C PHE A 8 -0.67 -2.68 -14.69
N ASP A 9 -0.67 -3.24 -13.48
CA ASP A 9 -0.81 -4.67 -13.16
C ASP A 9 0.26 -5.61 -13.77
N ASP A 10 0.76 -5.36 -14.98
CA ASP A 10 1.94 -5.96 -15.61
C ASP A 10 2.51 -5.08 -16.76
N LEU A 11 3.67 -5.48 -17.30
CA LEU A 11 4.31 -4.78 -18.41
C LEU A 11 3.52 -4.87 -19.73
N ASP A 12 2.74 -5.92 -19.93
CA ASP A 12 1.97 -6.13 -21.17
C ASP A 12 0.76 -5.19 -21.21
N ALA A 13 0.14 -4.91 -20.07
CA ALA A 13 -0.93 -3.93 -19.91
C ALA A 13 -0.42 -2.49 -20.07
N ALA A 14 0.80 -2.19 -19.62
CA ALA A 14 1.44 -0.91 -19.89
C ALA A 14 1.69 -0.68 -21.40
N GLN A 15 2.09 -1.74 -22.12
CA GLN A 15 2.27 -1.72 -23.58
C GLN A 15 0.94 -1.80 -24.35
N GLY A 16 -0.08 -2.39 -23.74
CA GLY A 16 -1.42 -2.58 -24.27
C GLY A 16 -2.36 -1.38 -24.10
N LEU A 17 -1.91 -0.33 -23.42
CA LEU A 17 -2.61 0.96 -23.38
C LEU A 17 -2.82 1.48 -24.80
N ASP A 18 -4.08 1.63 -25.20
CA ASP A 18 -4.37 2.24 -26.48
C ASP A 18 -3.93 3.71 -26.52
N ALA A 19 -3.84 4.26 -27.72
CA ALA A 19 -3.35 5.62 -27.91
C ALA A 19 -4.21 6.68 -27.19
N GLN A 20 -5.51 6.40 -27.02
CA GLN A 20 -6.44 7.32 -26.38
C GLN A 20 -6.22 7.34 -24.86
N ASP A 21 -6.15 6.18 -24.22
CA ASP A 21 -5.90 6.05 -22.79
C ASP A 21 -4.51 6.60 -22.43
N ARG A 22 -3.50 6.31 -23.27
CA ARG A 22 -2.16 6.90 -23.09
C ARG A 22 -2.19 8.42 -23.18
N ALA A 23 -2.91 9.00 -24.15
CA ALA A 23 -3.03 10.45 -24.28
C ALA A 23 -3.76 11.08 -23.09
N GLN A 24 -4.81 10.43 -22.58
CA GLN A 24 -5.51 10.88 -21.37
C GLN A 24 -4.59 10.86 -20.14
N LEU A 25 -3.83 9.79 -19.95
CA LEU A 25 -2.88 9.69 -18.85
C LEU A 25 -1.80 10.77 -18.93
N VAL A 26 -1.25 11.02 -20.13
CA VAL A 26 -0.29 12.11 -20.34
C VAL A 26 -0.90 13.47 -19.96
N SER A 27 -2.14 13.75 -20.37
CA SER A 27 -2.85 14.98 -20.00
C SER A 27 -3.07 15.11 -18.48
N LEU A 28 -3.29 14.00 -17.76
CA LEU A 28 -3.34 14.00 -16.30
C LEU A 28 -1.99 14.34 -15.67
N ILE A 29 -0.88 14.00 -16.31
CA ILE A 29 0.48 14.24 -15.80
C ILE A 29 0.94 15.67 -16.12
N GLU A 30 0.53 16.24 -17.26
CA GLU A 30 0.92 17.58 -17.69
C GLU A 30 0.70 18.64 -16.60
N GLY A 31 1.74 19.46 -16.39
CA GLY A 31 1.75 20.53 -15.39
C GLY A 31 1.81 20.06 -13.93
N ARG A 32 1.97 18.75 -13.67
CA ARG A 32 2.02 18.18 -12.31
C ARG A 32 3.31 17.44 -12.06
N VAL A 33 3.81 17.55 -10.84
CA VAL A 33 4.91 16.69 -10.35
C VAL A 33 4.35 15.29 -10.19
N TRP A 34 4.92 14.33 -10.92
CA TRP A 34 4.48 12.95 -10.94
C TRP A 34 5.64 12.00 -10.70
N HIS A 35 5.46 11.12 -9.72
CA HIS A 35 6.43 10.11 -9.32
C HIS A 35 5.81 8.73 -9.44
N TRP A 36 6.54 7.82 -10.09
CA TRP A 36 6.22 6.42 -10.22
C TRP A 36 7.23 5.65 -9.38
N VAL A 37 6.78 5.05 -8.28
CA VAL A 37 7.56 4.00 -7.62
C VAL A 37 7.28 2.72 -8.39
N GLU A 38 8.33 1.97 -8.72
CA GLU A 38 8.24 0.71 -9.47
C GLU A 38 7.65 -0.39 -8.57
N GLY A 39 6.72 -1.16 -9.13
CA GLY A 39 6.20 -2.38 -8.53
C GLY A 39 6.93 -3.61 -9.02
N ASN A 40 6.58 -4.77 -8.47
CA ASN A 40 7.17 -6.02 -8.90
C ASN A 40 6.59 -6.50 -10.24
N HIS A 41 5.46 -5.95 -10.67
CA HIS A 41 4.85 -6.24 -11.95
C HIS A 41 5.16 -5.20 -13.05
N ASP A 42 5.55 -3.98 -12.67
CA ASP A 42 5.96 -2.89 -13.57
C ASP A 42 7.37 -2.34 -13.25
N PRO A 43 8.45 -3.16 -13.40
CA PRO A 43 9.80 -2.85 -12.92
C PRO A 43 10.59 -1.85 -13.80
N GLY A 44 9.93 -0.93 -14.52
CA GLY A 44 10.66 0.02 -15.35
C GLY A 44 9.79 0.99 -16.15
N PRO A 45 10.41 2.03 -16.74
CA PRO A 45 9.68 3.15 -17.28
C PRO A 45 8.83 2.72 -18.49
N ALA A 46 7.51 2.79 -18.33
CA ALA A 46 6.52 2.50 -19.38
C ALA A 46 6.49 3.55 -20.52
N GLY A 47 7.56 4.31 -20.74
CA GLY A 47 7.61 5.41 -21.70
C GLY A 47 6.61 6.53 -21.39
N LEU A 48 6.23 6.70 -20.13
CA LEU A 48 5.31 7.73 -19.64
C LEU A 48 6.09 8.87 -18.96
N PRO A 49 5.59 10.12 -19.06
CA PRO A 49 6.19 11.27 -18.38
C PRO A 49 6.12 11.13 -16.85
N GLY A 50 7.00 11.83 -16.16
CA GLY A 50 7.18 11.72 -14.71
C GLY A 50 8.52 11.07 -14.34
N ALA A 51 8.86 11.12 -13.06
CA ALA A 51 10.09 10.51 -12.54
C ALA A 51 9.80 9.10 -12.02
N HIS A 52 10.61 8.13 -12.42
CA HIS A 52 10.52 6.72 -12.03
C HIS A 52 11.57 6.41 -10.96
N HIS A 53 11.21 5.62 -9.96
CA HIS A 53 12.03 5.32 -8.79
C HIS A 53 11.83 3.87 -8.36
N ALA A 54 12.89 3.15 -8.00
CA ALA A 54 12.73 1.87 -7.30
C ALA A 54 12.08 2.07 -5.91
N GLU A 55 12.48 3.14 -5.22
CA GLU A 55 11.86 3.65 -4.01
C GLU A 55 12.11 5.16 -3.90
N MET A 56 11.25 5.88 -3.19
CA MET A 56 11.35 7.33 -3.04
C MET A 56 11.46 7.71 -1.56
N VAL A 57 12.45 8.53 -1.22
CA VAL A 57 12.63 9.06 0.15
C VAL A 57 12.20 10.52 0.19
N MET A 58 11.31 10.87 1.12
CA MET A 58 10.89 12.24 1.40
C MET A 58 10.99 12.52 2.90
N GLY A 59 12.08 13.21 3.29
CA GLY A 59 12.37 13.46 4.70
C GLY A 59 12.58 12.13 5.45
N PRO A 60 11.88 11.88 6.57
CA PRO A 60 12.01 10.63 7.33
C PRO A 60 11.18 9.47 6.74
N LEU A 61 10.50 9.68 5.60
CA LEU A 61 9.59 8.70 5.02
C LEU A 61 10.18 8.04 3.78
N THR A 62 10.04 6.71 3.70
CA THR A 62 10.39 5.91 2.52
C THR A 62 9.13 5.33 1.91
N PHE A 63 8.96 5.55 0.62
CA PHE A 63 7.84 5.09 -0.19
C PHE A 63 8.33 4.01 -1.15
N ARG A 64 7.77 2.81 -1.05
CA ARG A 64 8.15 1.65 -1.86
C ARG A 64 6.95 0.77 -2.16
N HIS A 65 7.06 -0.09 -3.16
CA HIS A 65 5.94 -0.97 -3.47
C HIS A 65 5.77 -2.09 -2.44
N VAL A 66 6.83 -2.86 -2.17
CA VAL A 66 6.84 -3.99 -1.21
C VAL A 66 7.46 -3.55 0.12
N ALA A 67 6.85 -3.93 1.25
CA ALA A 67 7.35 -3.56 2.57
C ALA A 67 8.66 -4.30 2.90
N GLU A 68 9.57 -3.61 3.60
CA GLU A 68 10.80 -4.18 4.12
C GLU A 68 10.67 -4.49 5.63
N PRO A 69 10.97 -5.73 6.06
CA PRO A 69 11.00 -6.07 7.48
C PRO A 69 11.98 -5.18 8.25
N GLY A 70 11.52 -4.61 9.37
CA GLY A 70 12.35 -3.77 10.26
C GLY A 70 12.48 -2.29 9.85
N ALA A 71 12.07 -1.92 8.64
CA ALA A 71 12.02 -0.52 8.21
C ALA A 71 11.17 0.37 9.14
N GLN A 72 11.57 1.64 9.22
CA GLN A 72 10.94 2.73 9.97
C GLN A 72 10.60 3.88 9.01
N GLY A 73 9.49 4.57 9.25
CA GLY A 73 9.02 5.63 8.36
C GLY A 73 8.54 5.11 7.00
N GLU A 74 8.06 3.87 6.92
CA GLU A 74 7.73 3.25 5.63
C GLU A 74 6.26 3.45 5.23
N LEU A 75 6.03 3.74 3.95
CA LEU A 75 4.72 3.63 3.31
C LEU A 75 4.82 2.67 2.13
N SER A 76 4.04 1.59 2.16
CA SER A 76 4.08 0.54 1.13
C SER A 76 2.71 0.16 0.56
N GLY A 77 2.72 -0.42 -0.64
CA GLY A 77 1.55 -0.93 -1.36
C GLY A 77 1.49 -2.46 -1.32
N HIS A 78 1.29 -3.07 -2.51
CA HIS A 78 1.37 -4.49 -2.81
C HIS A 78 0.32 -5.42 -2.17
N TYR A 79 0.15 -5.36 -0.84
CA TYR A 79 -0.61 -6.37 -0.10
C TYR A 79 -2.13 -6.18 -0.14
N HIS A 80 -2.59 -4.97 -0.45
CA HIS A 80 -4.00 -4.59 -0.56
C HIS A 80 -4.86 -5.06 0.63
N PRO A 81 -4.53 -4.63 1.87
CA PRO A 81 -5.14 -5.17 3.08
C PRO A 81 -6.65 -4.91 3.13
N LYS A 82 -7.40 -5.96 3.49
CA LYS A 82 -8.85 -5.91 3.70
C LYS A 82 -9.20 -6.36 5.12
N LEU A 83 -10.02 -5.60 5.82
CA LEU A 83 -10.47 -5.93 7.17
C LEU A 83 -12.00 -5.97 7.23
N GLY A 84 -12.54 -7.06 7.78
CA GLY A 84 -13.94 -7.22 8.12
C GLY A 84 -14.16 -7.05 9.61
N LEU A 85 -15.22 -6.34 10.00
CA LEU A 85 -15.63 -6.22 11.40
C LEU A 85 -16.84 -7.13 11.65
N PRO A 86 -16.86 -7.87 12.77
CA PRO A 86 -18.01 -8.70 13.12
C PRO A 86 -19.31 -7.90 13.12
N GLY A 87 -20.32 -8.40 12.40
CA GLY A 87 -21.62 -7.74 12.29
C GLY A 87 -21.67 -6.53 11.34
N CYS A 88 -20.57 -6.11 10.72
CA CYS A 88 -20.53 -4.95 9.81
C CYS A 88 -20.51 -5.33 8.32
N GLY A 89 -20.80 -6.58 7.97
CA GLY A 89 -20.86 -7.06 6.60
C GLY A 89 -19.50 -7.47 6.02
N LYS A 90 -19.31 -7.28 4.71
CA LYS A 90 -18.12 -7.72 3.97
C LYS A 90 -16.87 -6.94 4.39
N ALA A 91 -15.71 -7.57 4.25
CA ALA A 91 -14.42 -6.92 4.46
C ALA A 91 -14.25 -5.74 3.49
N ARG A 92 -13.72 -4.63 4.02
CA ARG A 92 -13.43 -3.41 3.27
C ARG A 92 -11.93 -3.29 3.09
N ALA A 93 -11.50 -2.68 1.99
CA ALA A 93 -10.12 -2.23 1.86
C ALA A 93 -9.79 -1.30 3.05
N CYS A 94 -8.58 -1.37 3.56
CA CYS A 94 -8.17 -0.58 4.71
C CYS A 94 -6.74 -0.10 4.56
N LEU A 95 -6.42 1.01 5.22
CA LEU A 95 -5.03 1.33 5.55
C LEU A 95 -4.69 0.54 6.81
N LEU A 96 -3.51 -0.08 6.86
CA LEU A 96 -3.04 -0.84 8.03
C LEU A 96 -1.71 -0.26 8.49
N PHE A 97 -1.59 0.16 9.74
CA PHE A 97 -0.39 0.87 10.19
C PHE A 97 -0.07 0.66 11.67
N ASP A 98 1.20 0.86 12.01
CA ASP A 98 1.73 0.97 13.36
C ASP A 98 2.58 2.25 13.49
N VAL A 99 3.47 2.29 14.49
CA VAL A 99 4.38 3.43 14.71
C VAL A 99 5.52 3.52 13.69
N ALA A 100 5.82 2.43 12.99
CA ALA A 100 6.97 2.29 12.10
C ALA A 100 6.58 2.38 10.62
N ARG A 101 5.38 1.94 10.24
CA ARG A 101 4.96 1.84 8.83
C ARG A 101 3.45 1.95 8.61
N MET A 102 3.09 2.23 7.37
CA MET A 102 1.72 2.18 6.85
C MET A 102 1.66 1.41 5.55
N ILE A 103 0.73 0.45 5.47
CA ILE A 103 0.44 -0.33 4.27
C ILE A 103 -0.89 0.16 3.70
N LEU A 104 -0.86 0.60 2.45
CA LEU A 104 -1.99 1.20 1.75
C LEU A 104 -2.87 0.15 1.05
N PRO A 105 -4.18 0.36 0.96
CA PRO A 105 -5.04 -0.44 0.11
C PRO A 105 -4.75 -0.15 -1.37
N ALA A 106 -5.16 -1.06 -2.25
CA ALA A 106 -5.19 -0.77 -3.67
C ALA A 106 -6.11 0.43 -3.98
N TYR A 107 -5.69 1.25 -4.94
CA TYR A 107 -6.55 2.26 -5.55
C TYR A 107 -7.47 1.66 -6.63
N GLY A 108 -6.98 0.67 -7.39
CA GLY A 108 -7.69 0.04 -8.49
C GLY A 108 -8.90 -0.79 -8.07
N ALA A 109 -9.86 -0.96 -8.99
CA ALA A 109 -11.10 -1.70 -8.73
C ALA A 109 -10.95 -3.23 -8.82
N TYR A 110 -9.92 -3.72 -9.54
CA TYR A 110 -9.79 -5.14 -9.93
C TYR A 110 -8.75 -5.92 -9.14
N THR A 111 -8.05 -5.28 -8.22
CA THR A 111 -7.06 -5.99 -7.42
C THR A 111 -7.76 -6.86 -6.38
N GLY A 112 -7.33 -8.12 -6.29
CA GLY A 112 -7.56 -8.94 -5.10
C GLY A 112 -7.11 -8.20 -3.83
N GLY A 113 -7.36 -8.79 -2.66
CA GLY A 113 -6.79 -8.24 -1.45
C GLY A 113 -6.74 -9.29 -0.36
N MET A 114 -5.70 -9.22 0.46
CA MET A 114 -5.53 -10.21 1.51
C MET A 114 -6.19 -9.76 2.81
N PRO A 115 -6.68 -10.68 3.64
CA PRO A 115 -7.12 -10.34 4.99
C PRO A 115 -6.01 -9.61 5.74
N ALA A 116 -6.32 -8.50 6.40
CA ALA A 116 -5.34 -7.75 7.19
C ALA A 116 -4.68 -8.62 8.27
N THR A 117 -5.37 -9.69 8.70
CA THR A 117 -4.90 -10.70 9.65
C THR A 117 -4.03 -11.81 9.03
N ALA A 118 -3.72 -11.75 7.75
CA ALA A 118 -2.87 -12.73 7.10
C ALA A 118 -1.45 -12.74 7.71
N PRO A 119 -0.76 -13.89 7.76
CA PRO A 119 0.55 -14.02 8.39
C PRO A 119 1.60 -13.02 7.88
N GLU A 120 1.57 -12.72 6.59
CA GLU A 120 2.47 -11.79 5.89
C GLU A 120 2.35 -10.38 6.48
N LEU A 121 1.13 -9.85 6.57
CA LEU A 121 0.85 -8.55 7.17
C LEU A 121 1.07 -8.53 8.68
N ARG A 122 0.73 -9.63 9.37
CA ARG A 122 0.99 -9.79 10.82
C ARG A 122 2.48 -9.80 11.15
N ALA A 123 3.34 -10.23 10.22
CA ALA A 123 4.78 -10.22 10.41
C ALA A 123 5.39 -8.82 10.27
N LEU A 124 4.75 -7.94 9.49
CA LEU A 124 5.22 -6.58 9.22
C LEU A 124 4.73 -5.56 10.25
N ILE A 125 3.54 -5.76 10.84
CA ILE A 125 2.88 -4.78 11.71
C ILE A 125 3.07 -5.13 13.20
N GLY A 126 3.74 -4.23 13.93
CA GLY A 126 3.96 -4.26 15.37
C GLY A 126 2.84 -3.58 16.18
N ALA A 127 2.90 -3.68 17.51
CA ALA A 127 1.93 -3.05 18.41
C ALA A 127 2.49 -1.75 19.03
N PRO A 128 1.65 -0.71 19.25
CA PRO A 128 0.24 -0.63 18.90
C PRO A 128 0.02 -0.44 17.39
N ALA A 129 -1.09 -0.96 16.88
CA ALA A 129 -1.47 -0.84 15.47
C ALA A 129 -2.95 -0.56 15.30
N PHE A 130 -3.28 -0.02 14.13
CA PHE A 130 -4.61 0.39 13.76
C PHE A 130 -4.89 0.08 12.30
N ALA A 131 -6.18 0.00 11.97
CA ALA A 131 -6.65 -0.04 10.60
C ALA A 131 -7.69 1.06 10.37
N VAL A 132 -7.67 1.67 9.19
CA VAL A 132 -8.72 2.59 8.73
C VAL A 132 -9.46 1.94 7.58
N LEU A 133 -10.68 1.47 7.81
CA LEU A 133 -11.52 0.88 6.77
C LEU A 133 -12.04 1.99 5.83
N THR A 134 -11.78 1.87 4.54
CA THR A 134 -12.15 2.85 3.51
C THR A 134 -13.60 2.71 3.07
N GLY A 135 -14.23 3.80 2.63
CA GLY A 135 -15.62 3.88 2.16
C GLY A 135 -16.20 5.27 2.43
N THR A 136 -17.52 5.43 2.31
CA THR A 136 -18.20 6.74 2.47
C THR A 136 -17.89 7.43 3.79
N LYS A 137 -17.72 6.65 4.86
CA LYS A 137 -17.16 7.09 6.13
C LYS A 137 -15.96 6.21 6.48
N PRO A 138 -14.76 6.79 6.64
CA PRO A 138 -13.61 6.04 7.12
C PRO A 138 -13.82 5.65 8.59
N LEU A 139 -13.46 4.42 8.94
CA LEU A 139 -13.58 3.91 10.30
C LEU A 139 -12.22 3.46 10.83
N LEU A 140 -11.72 4.15 11.85
CA LEU A 140 -10.51 3.77 12.57
C LEU A 140 -10.84 2.69 13.61
N VAL A 141 -10.11 1.58 13.59
CA VAL A 141 -10.24 0.48 14.55
C VAL A 141 -8.88 0.03 15.07
N PRO A 142 -8.79 -0.44 16.32
CA PRO A 142 -7.60 -1.13 16.80
C PRO A 142 -7.33 -2.40 15.98
N TYR A 143 -6.08 -2.63 15.62
CA TYR A 143 -5.65 -3.85 14.95
C TYR A 143 -4.92 -4.77 15.95
N PRO A 144 -5.28 -6.06 16.06
CA PRO A 144 -4.61 -7.01 16.96
C PRO A 144 -3.25 -7.43 16.39
N ALA A 145 -2.29 -6.50 16.41
CA ALA A 145 -0.92 -6.71 16.01
C ALA A 145 -0.17 -7.62 16.99
N ARG A 146 1.02 -8.08 16.56
CA ARG A 146 1.94 -8.80 17.45
C ARG A 146 2.31 -7.88 18.61
N THR A 147 1.91 -8.25 19.82
CA THR A 147 2.61 -7.79 21.01
C THR A 147 4.03 -8.33 20.90
N GLY A 148 5.04 -7.45 20.96
CA GLY A 148 6.42 -7.90 21.09
C GLY A 148 6.52 -8.92 22.22
N ALA A 149 7.35 -9.96 22.06
CA ALA A 149 7.51 -11.02 23.05
C ALA A 149 7.66 -10.42 24.46
N GLY A 150 6.57 -10.44 25.22
CA GLY A 150 6.52 -9.85 26.54
C GLY A 150 7.44 -10.64 27.45
N ARG A 151 8.40 -9.96 28.06
CA ARG A 151 9.07 -10.41 29.29
C ARG A 151 8.00 -11.02 30.21
N GLY A 152 8.25 -12.25 30.63
CA GLY A 152 7.29 -13.10 31.33
C GLY A 152 6.51 -12.37 32.43
N ARG A 153 5.19 -12.59 32.43
CA ARG A 153 4.32 -12.21 33.54
C ARG A 153 4.86 -12.87 34.81
N ARG A 154 5.48 -12.10 35.71
CA ARG A 154 5.63 -12.52 37.10
C ARG A 154 4.24 -12.50 37.73
N ARG A 155 3.76 -13.68 38.11
CA ARG A 155 2.60 -13.84 38.99
C ARG A 155 3.01 -13.35 40.38
N PHE A 156 2.19 -12.51 40.99
CA PHE A 156 2.12 -12.36 42.45
C PHE A 156 1.13 -13.39 42.98
#